data_AF-A0A8H7E5R2-F1
#
_entry.id   AF-A0A8H7E5R2-F1
#
_cell.length_a   1.000
_cell.length_b   1.000
_cell.length_c   1.000
_cell.angle_alpha   90.00
_cell.angle_beta   90.00
_cell.angle_gamma   90.00
#
_symmetry.space_group_name_H-M   'P 1'
#
loop_
_entity.id
_entity.type
_entity.pdbx_description
1 polymer ?
#
loop_
_entity_poly.entity_id
_entity_poly.type
_entity_poly.pdbx_seq_one_letter_code
_entity_poly.pdbx_strand_id
1 'polypeptide(L)'
;MGPNDNAGRVSRHSYSVVLTLFALCLISATARFYVRVRVQKQVSIDDGFLLFGILCLAAAVGVMFTFIDSLYMLQAMQEGIPDLERPPDWLQRTFDCQKFLVLSLCLTWCTITAVKFSFLFLFRRLIDHIPRLIIYWWIVMVFNVAVAGLRNRREFSCMPMVL
;
A
#
# COMPACT_ATOMS: atom_id res chain seq x y z
N MET A 1 -30.97 2.29 1.56
CA MET A 1 -30.48 2.46 0.18
C MET A 1 -31.11 3.72 -0.39
N GLY A 2 -30.31 4.66 -0.87
CA GLY A 2 -30.81 5.88 -1.50
C GLY A 2 -30.88 5.72 -3.01
N PRO A 3 -31.82 6.38 -3.71
CA PRO A 3 -32.02 6.22 -5.16
C PRO A 3 -30.86 6.74 -6.04
N ASN A 4 -29.75 7.24 -5.48
CA ASN A 4 -28.61 7.80 -6.21
C ASN A 4 -27.38 6.86 -6.27
N ASP A 5 -27.50 5.62 -5.81
CA ASP A 5 -26.36 4.69 -5.63
C ASP A 5 -25.80 4.08 -6.94
N ASN A 6 -26.42 4.36 -8.10
CA ASN A 6 -26.12 3.73 -9.41
C ASN A 6 -25.82 4.72 -10.56
N ALA A 7 -25.73 6.03 -10.30
CA ALA A 7 -25.59 7.03 -11.37
C ALA A 7 -24.16 7.23 -11.91
N GLY A 8 -23.15 6.66 -11.25
CA GLY A 8 -21.74 6.70 -11.71
C GLY A 8 -21.28 5.33 -12.22
N ARG A 9 -20.52 5.30 -13.32
CA ARG A 9 -19.91 4.09 -13.91
C ARG A 9 -19.03 3.29 -12.93
N VAL A 10 -18.66 3.88 -11.80
CA VAL A 10 -18.04 3.16 -10.68
C VAL A 10 -19.13 2.74 -9.69
N SER A 11 -19.54 1.48 -9.79
CA SER A 11 -20.50 0.90 -8.84
C SER A 11 -19.91 0.81 -7.43
N ARG A 12 -20.75 1.01 -6.41
CA ARG A 12 -20.43 0.67 -5.01
C ARG A 12 -19.90 -0.78 -4.87
N HIS A 13 -20.29 -1.69 -5.75
CA HIS A 13 -19.80 -3.07 -5.68
C HIS A 13 -18.27 -3.21 -5.79
N SER A 14 -17.59 -2.27 -6.48
CA SER A 14 -16.13 -2.28 -6.60
C SER A 14 -15.43 -2.07 -5.24
N TYR A 15 -16.00 -1.29 -4.32
CA TYR A 15 -15.41 -1.10 -2.99
C TYR A 15 -15.43 -2.40 -2.18
N SER A 16 -16.53 -3.16 -2.24
CA SER A 16 -16.68 -4.40 -1.49
C SER A 16 -15.66 -5.44 -1.95
N VAL A 17 -15.35 -5.47 -3.24
CA VAL A 17 -14.33 -6.37 -3.81
C VAL A 17 -12.93 -5.96 -3.34
N VAL A 18 -12.59 -4.67 -3.35
CA VAL A 18 -11.28 -4.20 -2.88
C VAL A 18 -11.10 -4.49 -1.39
N LEU A 19 -12.13 -4.25 -0.57
CA LEU A 19 -12.10 -4.53 0.87
C LEU A 19 -11.92 -6.02 1.16
N THR A 20 -12.65 -6.88 0.46
CA THR A 20 -12.58 -8.34 0.66
C THR A 20 -11.24 -8.90 0.20
N LEU A 21 -10.71 -8.45 -0.94
CA LEU A 21 -9.38 -8.83 -1.41
C LEU A 21 -8.29 -8.35 -0.45
N PHE A 22 -8.42 -7.13 0.07
CA PHE A 22 -7.49 -6.59 1.06
C PHE A 22 -7.51 -7.41 2.35
N ALA A 23 -8.69 -7.69 2.90
CA ALA A 23 -8.84 -8.51 4.10
C ALA A 23 -8.25 -9.91 3.88
N LEU A 24 -8.51 -10.53 2.72
CA LEU A 24 -7.96 -11.82 2.36
C LEU A 24 -6.43 -11.80 2.24
N CYS A 25 -5.87 -10.72 1.69
CA CYS A 25 -4.43 -10.53 1.59
C CYS A 25 -3.80 -10.39 2.98
N LEU A 26 -4.45 -9.64 3.88
CA LEU A 26 -4.03 -9.46 5.27
C LEU A 26 -4.08 -10.78 6.06
N ILE A 27 -5.15 -11.56 5.90
CA ILE A 27 -5.28 -12.89 6.50
C ILE A 27 -4.21 -13.83 5.95
N SER A 28 -3.99 -13.86 4.63
CA SER A 28 -2.97 -14.70 3.99
C SER A 28 -1.55 -14.36 4.48
N ALA A 29 -1.23 -13.06 4.55
CA ALA A 29 0.06 -12.59 5.03
C ALA A 29 0.27 -12.95 6.51
N THR A 30 -0.75 -12.71 7.34
CA THR A 30 -0.71 -13.01 8.78
C THR A 30 -0.65 -14.51 9.04
N ALA A 31 -1.39 -15.33 8.30
CA ALA A 31 -1.38 -16.79 8.43
C ALA A 31 -0.02 -17.39 8.03
N ARG A 32 0.55 -16.96 6.90
CA ARG A 32 1.90 -17.39 6.48
C ARG A 32 2.96 -17.03 7.51
N PHE A 33 2.81 -15.88 8.16
CA PHE A 33 3.71 -15.43 9.21
C PHE A 33 3.51 -16.20 10.52
N TYR A 34 2.27 -16.39 10.97
CA TYR A 34 1.93 -17.13 12.18
C TYR A 34 2.46 -18.57 12.13
N VAL A 35 2.32 -19.25 10.98
CA VAL A 35 2.88 -20.59 10.77
C VAL A 35 4.40 -20.58 10.92
N ARG A 36 5.10 -19.56 10.39
CA ARG A 36 6.56 -19.47 10.47
C ARG A 36 7.07 -19.09 11.87
N VAL A 37 6.44 -18.13 12.55
CA VAL A 37 6.78 -17.72 13.91
C VAL A 37 6.57 -18.85 14.91
N ARG A 38 5.47 -19.59 14.80
CA ARG A 38 5.20 -20.73 15.69
C ARG A 38 6.23 -21.85 15.53
N VAL A 39 6.75 -22.06 14.33
CA VAL A 39 7.78 -23.07 14.05
C VAL A 39 9.17 -22.63 14.51
N GLN A 40 9.53 -21.34 14.40
CA GLN A 40 10.87 -20.86 14.77
C GLN A 40 11.03 -20.36 16.22
N LYS A 41 9.91 -20.17 16.94
CA LYS A 41 9.77 -20.13 18.41
C LYS A 41 10.82 -19.33 19.20
N GLN A 42 11.33 -18.21 18.69
CA GLN A 42 12.02 -17.21 19.51
C GLN A 42 11.71 -15.78 19.07
N VAL A 43 11.23 -15.02 20.05
CA VAL A 43 10.85 -13.62 19.98
C VAL A 43 12.12 -12.78 19.80
N SER A 44 12.29 -12.21 18.63
CA SER A 44 13.37 -11.28 18.32
C SER A 44 12.82 -10.21 17.37
N ILE A 45 13.65 -9.24 16.99
CA ILE A 45 13.36 -8.01 16.20
C ILE A 45 12.37 -8.17 15.01
N ASP A 46 12.14 -9.40 14.57
CA ASP A 46 11.10 -9.85 13.63
C ASP A 46 9.68 -9.31 13.92
N ASP A 47 9.22 -9.32 15.18
CA ASP A 47 7.87 -8.83 15.52
C ASP A 47 7.71 -7.32 15.21
N GLY A 48 8.79 -6.54 15.33
CA GLY A 48 8.77 -5.10 15.08
C GLY A 48 8.57 -4.73 13.61
N PHE A 49 9.29 -5.41 12.70
CA PHE A 49 9.12 -5.20 11.26
C PHE A 49 7.75 -5.66 10.76
N LEU A 50 7.21 -6.72 11.36
CA LEU A 50 5.86 -7.18 11.06
C LEU A 50 4.81 -6.15 11.50
N LEU A 51 4.89 -5.69 12.74
CA LEU A 51 3.93 -4.76 13.31
C LEU A 51 3.96 -3.44 12.53
N PHE A 52 5.14 -3.00 12.09
CA PHE A 52 5.28 -1.89 11.16
C PHE A 52 4.60 -2.13 9.81
N GLY A 53 4.76 -3.32 9.21
CA GLY A 53 4.08 -3.70 7.97
C GLY A 53 2.55 -3.68 8.09
N ILE A 54 2.02 -4.25 9.18
CA ILE A 54 0.57 -4.27 9.45
C ILE A 54 0.03 -2.85 9.68
N LEU A 55 0.76 -2.03 10.46
CA LEU A 55 0.39 -0.63 10.68
C LEU A 55 0.39 0.18 9.38
N CYS A 56 1.41 -0.01 8.53
CA CYS A 56 1.50 0.68 7.25
C CYS A 56 0.36 0.27 6.31
N LEU A 57 0.00 -1.01 6.29
CA LEU A 57 -1.12 -1.55 5.53
C LEU A 57 -2.47 -1.02 6.04
N ALA A 58 -2.66 -0.96 7.35
CA ALA A 58 -3.85 -0.39 7.99
C ALA A 58 -3.98 1.12 7.70
N ALA A 59 -2.88 1.86 7.76
CA ALA A 59 -2.85 3.28 7.42
C ALA A 59 -3.16 3.52 5.94
N ALA A 60 -2.66 2.68 5.02
CA ALA A 60 -2.97 2.78 3.59
C ALA A 60 -4.47 2.65 3.34
N VAL A 61 -5.13 1.69 4.00
CA VAL A 61 -6.59 1.51 3.88
C VAL A 61 -7.38 2.61 4.57
N GLY A 62 -6.93 3.09 5.73
CA GLY A 62 -7.55 4.23 6.40
C GLY A 62 -7.56 5.48 5.50
N VAL A 63 -6.43 5.80 4.88
CA VAL A 63 -6.32 6.90 3.90
C VAL A 63 -7.21 6.62 2.68
N MET A 64 -7.22 5.39 2.16
CA MET A 64 -8.07 5.05 1.03
C MET A 64 -9.56 5.29 1.34
N PHE A 65 -10.02 4.91 2.53
CA PHE A 65 -11.40 5.13 2.98
C PHE A 65 -11.79 6.60 3.06
N THR A 66 -10.90 7.47 3.53
CA THR A 66 -11.21 8.91 3.65
C THR A 66 -11.25 9.62 2.31
N PHE A 67 -10.46 9.17 1.31
CA PHE A 67 -10.35 9.85 0.02
C PHE A 67 -11.22 9.28 -1.08
N ILE A 68 -11.81 8.10 -0.87
CA ILE A 68 -12.62 7.44 -1.89
C ILE A 68 -13.81 8.29 -2.31
N ASP A 69 -14.48 8.96 -1.37
CA ASP A 69 -15.69 9.77 -1.62
C ASP A 69 -15.39 10.94 -2.59
N SER A 70 -14.24 11.61 -2.39
CA SER A 70 -13.77 12.67 -3.29
C SER A 70 -13.37 12.13 -4.67
N LEU A 71 -12.82 10.91 -4.72
CA LEU A 71 -12.41 10.25 -5.97
C LEU A 71 -13.63 9.85 -6.81
N TYR A 72 -14.69 9.34 -6.17
CA TYR A 72 -15.97 9.03 -6.80
C TYR A 72 -16.67 10.29 -7.34
N MET A 73 -16.68 11.37 -6.56
CA MET A 73 -17.27 12.65 -6.99
C MET A 73 -16.52 13.24 -8.20
N LEU A 74 -15.19 13.18 -8.21
CA LEU A 74 -14.37 13.62 -9.34
C LEU A 74 -14.63 12.77 -10.59
N GLN A 75 -14.76 11.45 -10.43
CA GLN A 75 -15.01 10.55 -11.54
C GLN A 75 -16.43 10.71 -12.12
N ALA A 76 -17.42 11.00 -11.27
CA ALA A 76 -18.78 11.35 -11.72
C ALA A 76 -18.82 12.66 -12.52
N MET A 77 -17.98 13.65 -12.18
CA MET A 77 -17.84 14.87 -12.99
C MET A 77 -17.18 14.61 -14.35
N GLN A 78 -16.18 13.72 -14.40
CA GLN A 78 -15.46 13.39 -15.63
C GLN A 78 -16.30 12.58 -16.63
N GLU A 79 -17.30 11.85 -16.16
CA GLU A 79 -18.28 11.11 -16.99
C GLU A 79 -19.36 12.01 -17.60
N GLY A 80 -19.42 13.30 -17.25
CA GLY A 80 -20.28 14.27 -17.92
C GLY A 80 -21.76 14.15 -17.60
N ILE A 81 -22.13 14.00 -16.32
CA ILE A 81 -23.52 14.16 -15.88
C ILE A 81 -23.86 15.67 -15.96
N PRO A 82 -24.87 16.09 -16.75
CA PRO A 82 -25.00 17.49 -17.22
C PRO A 82 -25.45 18.55 -16.20
N ASP A 83 -25.67 18.20 -14.92
CA ASP A 83 -26.28 19.11 -13.92
C ASP A 83 -25.38 19.51 -12.75
N LEU A 84 -24.07 19.19 -12.76
CA LEU A 84 -23.14 19.72 -11.75
C LEU A 84 -22.30 20.86 -12.30
N GLU A 85 -22.70 22.07 -11.94
CA GLU A 85 -21.95 23.31 -12.15
C GLU A 85 -20.52 23.13 -11.65
N ARG A 86 -19.56 23.28 -12.57
CA ARG A 86 -18.13 23.00 -12.38
C ARG A 86 -17.60 23.90 -11.23
N PRO A 87 -17.39 23.38 -10.00
CA PRO A 87 -17.00 24.23 -8.88
C PRO A 87 -15.60 24.77 -9.16
N PRO A 88 -15.29 26.04 -8.85
CA PRO A 88 -13.98 26.65 -9.14
C PRO A 88 -12.79 25.92 -8.48
N ASP A 89 -13.04 25.07 -7.49
CA ASP A 89 -12.04 24.31 -6.72
C ASP A 89 -11.71 22.92 -7.30
N TRP A 90 -12.21 22.56 -8.49
CA TRP A 90 -11.99 21.25 -9.12
C TRP A 90 -10.51 20.92 -9.27
N LEU A 91 -9.70 21.91 -9.65
CA LEU A 91 -8.27 21.73 -9.88
C LEU A 91 -7.54 21.36 -8.58
N GLN A 92 -7.86 22.03 -7.47
CA GLN A 92 -7.26 21.78 -6.17
C GLN A 92 -7.64 20.40 -5.61
N ARG A 93 -8.89 19.98 -5.79
CA ARG A 93 -9.36 18.63 -5.42
C ARG A 93 -8.68 17.53 -6.21
N THR A 94 -8.41 17.77 -7.49
CA THR A 94 -7.69 16.82 -8.36
C THR A 94 -6.25 16.63 -7.88
N PHE A 95 -5.56 17.72 -7.54
CA PHE A 95 -4.20 17.68 -7.00
C PHE A 95 -4.10 16.95 -5.67
N ASP A 96 -5.03 17.20 -4.75
CA ASP A 96 -5.03 16.51 -3.46
C ASP A 96 -5.31 15.01 -3.65
N CYS A 97 -6.24 14.65 -4.53
CA CYS A 97 -6.51 13.25 -4.86
C CYS A 97 -5.26 12.51 -5.38
N GLN A 98 -4.49 13.14 -6.28
CA GLN A 98 -3.22 12.57 -6.78
C GLN A 98 -2.20 12.39 -5.66
N LYS A 99 -2.07 13.35 -4.74
CA LYS A 99 -1.17 13.22 -3.57
C LYS A 99 -1.54 12.01 -2.71
N PHE A 100 -2.82 11.81 -2.41
CA PHE A 100 -3.27 10.69 -1.58
C PHE A 100 -3.15 9.32 -2.27
N LEU A 101 -3.30 9.27 -3.59
CA LEU A 101 -3.01 8.09 -4.39
C LEU A 101 -1.53 7.69 -4.31
N VAL A 102 -0.63 8.66 -4.52
CA VAL A 102 0.82 8.44 -4.40
C VAL A 102 1.19 8.04 -2.97
N LEU A 103 0.60 8.68 -1.96
CA LEU A 103 0.80 8.31 -0.56
C LEU A 103 0.40 6.85 -0.31
N SER A 104 -0.78 6.43 -0.74
CA SER A 104 -1.28 5.06 -0.57
C SER A 104 -0.41 4.02 -1.31
N LEU A 105 0.10 4.38 -2.48
CA LEU A 105 1.05 3.56 -3.24
C LEU A 105 2.38 3.40 -2.50
N CYS A 106 2.91 4.49 -1.95
CA CYS A 106 4.11 4.47 -1.11
C CYS A 106 3.93 3.60 0.14
N LEU A 107 2.80 3.72 0.85
CA LEU A 107 2.52 2.88 2.03
C LEU A 107 2.40 1.39 1.65
N THR A 108 1.74 1.08 0.55
CA THR A 108 1.61 -0.30 0.06
C THR A 108 2.98 -0.86 -0.34
N TRP A 109 3.81 -0.06 -1.00
CA TRP A 109 5.16 -0.44 -1.36
C TRP A 109 6.04 -0.68 -0.13
N CYS A 110 5.99 0.23 0.86
CA CYS A 110 6.65 0.06 2.15
C CYS A 110 6.24 -1.24 2.83
N THR A 111 4.94 -1.56 2.83
CA THR A 111 4.42 -2.82 3.37
C THR A 111 5.03 -4.04 2.66
N ILE A 112 5.05 -4.06 1.31
CA ILE A 112 5.63 -5.18 0.55
C ILE A 112 7.11 -5.36 0.88
N THR A 113 7.86 -4.25 0.97
CA THR A 113 9.28 -4.30 1.31
C THR A 113 9.49 -4.79 2.75
N ALA A 114 8.71 -4.32 3.72
CA ALA A 114 8.77 -4.77 5.12
C ALA A 114 8.49 -6.27 5.26
N VAL A 115 7.48 -6.79 4.55
CA VAL A 115 7.17 -8.23 4.52
C VAL A 115 8.33 -9.04 3.93
N LYS A 116 8.94 -8.57 2.83
CA LYS A 116 10.16 -9.19 2.27
C LYS A 116 11.32 -9.18 3.25
N PHE A 117 11.51 -8.08 3.98
CA PHE A 117 12.56 -7.96 5.00
C PHE A 117 12.37 -8.98 6.12
N SER A 118 11.15 -9.18 6.60
CA SER A 118 10.84 -10.22 7.59
C SER A 118 11.19 -11.63 7.06
N PHE A 119 10.86 -11.96 5.81
CA PHE A 119 11.31 -13.22 5.20
C PHE A 119 12.84 -13.33 5.08
N LEU A 120 13.53 -12.26 4.72
CA LEU A 120 14.98 -12.27 4.56
C LEU A 120 15.70 -12.46 5.91
N PHE A 121 15.16 -11.87 6.97
CA PHE A 121 15.68 -12.02 8.32
C PHE A 121 15.49 -13.44 8.85
N LEU A 122 14.36 -14.08 8.51
CA LEU A 122 14.14 -15.50 8.74
C LEU A 122 15.21 -16.38 8.07
N PHE A 123 15.54 -16.07 6.81
CA PHE A 123 16.60 -16.77 6.09
C PHE A 123 17.97 -16.53 6.72
N ARG A 124 18.29 -15.30 7.13
CA ARG A 124 19.54 -14.97 7.86
C ARG A 124 19.78 -15.94 8.99
N ARG A 125 18.75 -16.17 9.82
CA ARG A 125 18.81 -17.04 10.98
C ARG A 125 19.05 -18.50 10.62
N LEU A 126 18.46 -18.99 9.52
CA LEU A 126 18.70 -20.36 9.04
C LEU A 126 20.11 -20.54 8.47
N ILE A 127 20.70 -19.44 8.00
CA ILE A 127 21.94 -19.41 7.21
C ILE A 127 23.16 -19.05 8.07
N ASP A 128 23.00 -18.70 9.34
CA ASP A 128 24.08 -18.21 10.22
C ASP A 128 25.32 -19.12 10.29
N HIS A 129 25.20 -20.41 9.97
CA HIS A 129 26.34 -21.33 9.88
C HIS A 129 27.15 -21.28 8.56
N ILE A 130 26.70 -20.54 7.54
CA ILE A 130 27.34 -20.51 6.21
C ILE A 130 27.78 -19.08 5.86
N PRO A 131 29.07 -18.72 6.03
CA PRO A 131 29.55 -17.34 5.92
C PRO A 131 29.42 -16.73 4.51
N ARG A 132 29.47 -17.54 3.45
CA ARG A 132 29.31 -17.04 2.06
C ARG A 132 27.91 -16.51 1.79
N LEU A 133 26.91 -17.09 2.44
CA LEU A 133 25.51 -16.80 2.16
C LEU A 133 25.04 -15.55 2.95
N ILE A 134 25.80 -15.15 3.98
CA ILE A 134 25.62 -13.89 4.71
C ILE A 134 26.00 -12.65 3.88
N ILE A 135 26.97 -12.80 2.98
CA ILE A 135 27.37 -11.74 2.04
C ILE A 135 26.26 -11.53 1.00
N TYR A 136 25.72 -12.63 0.44
CA TYR A 136 24.56 -12.58 -0.46
C TYR A 136 23.35 -11.91 0.20
N TRP A 137 23.11 -12.19 1.49
CA TRP A 137 22.05 -11.52 2.24
C TRP A 137 22.22 -10.00 2.27
N TRP A 138 23.45 -9.51 2.51
CA TRP A 138 23.73 -8.08 2.52
C TRP A 138 23.50 -7.41 1.16
N ILE A 139 23.88 -8.09 0.07
CA ILE A 139 23.63 -7.60 -1.29
C ILE A 139 22.12 -7.51 -1.56
N VAL A 140 21.35 -8.54 -1.20
CA VAL A 140 19.89 -8.57 -1.41
C VAL A 140 19.19 -7.52 -0.54
N MET A 141 19.61 -7.32 0.71
CA MET A 141 19.11 -6.23 1.57
C MET A 141 19.31 -4.88 0.89
N VAL A 142 20.56 -4.55 0.51
CA VAL A 142 20.91 -3.26 -0.09
C VAL A 142 20.16 -3.07 -1.41
N PHE A 143 20.05 -4.10 -2.23
CA PHE A 143 19.29 -4.04 -3.47
C PHE A 143 17.80 -3.75 -3.24
N ASN A 144 17.15 -4.40 -2.26
CA ASN A 144 15.75 -4.13 -1.93
C ASN A 144 15.56 -2.71 -1.39
N VAL A 145 16.44 -2.25 -0.49
CA VAL A 145 16.40 -0.87 0.04
C VAL A 145 16.63 0.15 -1.10
N ALA A 146 17.60 -0.10 -1.98
CA ALA A 146 17.91 0.78 -3.09
C ALA A 146 16.75 0.88 -4.09
N VAL A 147 16.13 -0.24 -4.46
CA VAL A 147 14.96 -0.25 -5.33
C VAL A 147 13.78 0.49 -4.69
N ALA A 148 13.55 0.29 -3.38
CA ALA A 148 12.51 1.01 -2.66
C ALA A 148 12.76 2.52 -2.61
N GLY A 149 14.00 2.92 -2.31
CA GLY A 149 14.41 4.33 -2.30
C GLY A 149 14.31 4.98 -3.68
N LEU A 150 14.75 4.29 -4.74
CA LEU A 150 14.69 4.79 -6.12
C LEU A 150 13.27 5.00 -6.62
N ARG A 151 12.33 4.08 -6.29
CA ARG A 151 10.91 4.26 -6.61
C ARG A 151 10.35 5.51 -5.94
N ASN A 152 10.53 5.64 -4.61
CA ASN A 152 10.03 6.79 -3.87
C ASN A 152 10.63 8.11 -4.39
N ARG A 153 11.91 8.10 -4.79
CA ARG A 153 12.57 9.25 -5.41
C ARG A 153 11.99 9.61 -6.78
N ARG A 154 11.61 8.61 -7.60
CA ARG A 154 10.99 8.80 -8.92
C ARG A 154 9.59 9.40 -8.81
N GLU A 155 8.77 8.94 -7.86
CA GLU A 155 7.42 9.47 -7.63
C GLU A 155 7.48 10.95 -7.21
N PHE A 156 8.38 11.31 -6.28
CA PHE A 156 8.63 12.71 -5.92
C PHE A 156 9.20 13.54 -7.09
N SER A 157 10.01 12.94 -7.97
CA SER A 157 10.56 13.63 -9.15
C SER A 157 9.56 13.82 -10.29
N CYS A 158 8.44 13.08 -10.32
CA CYS A 158 7.36 13.27 -11.30
C CYS A 158 6.28 14.27 -10.84
N MET A 159 6.25 14.63 -9.55
CA MET A 159 5.36 15.67 -9.04
C MET A 159 5.66 17.13 -9.45
N PRO A 160 6.84 17.55 -9.96
CA PRO A 160 7.04 18.94 -10.39
C PRO A 160 6.55 19.23 -11.81
N MET A 161 5.90 18.29 -12.52
CA MET A 161 5.51 18.46 -13.93
C MET A 161 4.02 18.75 -14.16
N VAL A 162 3.31 19.22 -13.13
CA VAL A 162 1.94 19.73 -13.24
C VAL A 162 1.85 21.10 -12.55
N LEU A 163 2.78 21.99 -12.86
CA LEU A 163 2.70 23.43 -12.61
C LEU A 163 2.95 24.19 -13.91
#